data_AF-A0A8A2VKT5-F1
#
_entry.id   AF-A0A8A2VKT5-F1
#
_cell.length_a   1.000
_cell.length_b   1.000
_cell.length_c   1.000
_cell.angle_alpha   90.00
_cell.angle_beta   90.00
_cell.angle_gamma   90.00
#
_symmetry.space_group_name_H-M   'P 1'
#
loop_
_entity.id
_entity.type
_entity.pdbx_description
1 polymer ?
#
loop_
_entity_poly.entity_id
_entity_poly.type
_entity_poly.pdbx_seq_one_letter_code
_entity_poly.pdbx_strand_id
1 'polypeptide(L)'
;MALLFITASVLILGVYLGDGTGDPARETGADATVVGHSGEHDGLSAARATEVLSESTISVTYSVEDVRTEDDELFDEPVITDASTYRRTDHGSPIGLLADAALANHRIDGEPVLAYGDEYEEAVDWAIRENLLGAERNFYVIAEWEPYDGARINGTATAGERPPPNADVSSTTTTVPSGFESVDEDELESNWIAAEDWWDGWIDDMADHWSDVNDSSDVPGLTGSDNKSYAAAGAAIGETVVDGFFPPATSQYALENQGINRELKVYHYRSMVETVGDFSFRSPDTHPPLVRHRANAQTANRRVLHGQEGGYDFTDADALAAWIGADIPRAFAEEFAEIDDEYDGEERDRRKLETVLEALSIEDVTITIQTWNE
;
A
#
# COMPACT_ATOMS: atom_id res chain seq x y z
N MET A 1 37.83 9.38 22.97
CA MET A 1 37.01 10.57 22.65
C MET A 1 35.59 10.22 23.01
N ALA A 2 34.97 11.03 23.87
CA ALA A 2 33.63 10.80 24.39
C ALA A 2 32.59 10.96 23.27
N LEU A 3 31.78 9.93 23.04
CA LEU A 3 30.61 10.01 22.16
C LEU A 3 29.39 10.35 23.01
N LEU A 4 28.69 11.39 22.59
CA LEU A 4 27.62 12.08 23.31
C LEU A 4 26.30 11.35 23.00
N PHE A 5 25.73 10.65 23.97
CA PHE A 5 24.35 10.16 23.91
C PHE A 5 23.42 11.39 23.96
N ILE A 6 22.74 11.71 22.86
CA ILE A 6 21.59 12.62 22.87
C ILE A 6 20.34 11.75 22.76
N THR A 7 19.89 11.24 23.91
CA THR A 7 18.52 10.77 24.09
C THR A 7 17.63 12.01 24.16
N ALA A 8 16.89 12.32 23.10
CA ALA A 8 15.82 13.30 23.17
C ALA A 8 14.58 12.63 23.75
N SER A 9 14.41 12.71 25.08
CA SER A 9 13.17 12.37 25.75
C SER A 9 12.10 13.41 25.36
N VAL A 10 11.13 13.03 24.53
CA VAL A 10 9.93 13.83 24.33
C VAL A 10 9.02 13.60 25.53
N LEU A 11 8.84 14.66 26.31
CA LEU A 11 8.03 14.69 27.52
C LEU A 11 6.57 14.91 27.11
N ILE A 12 5.77 13.85 27.07
CA ILE A 12 4.32 13.95 26.95
C ILE A 12 3.79 14.49 28.28
N LEU A 13 3.20 15.70 28.26
CA LEU A 13 2.45 16.25 29.38
C LEU A 13 1.16 15.44 29.54
N GLY A 14 1.18 14.40 30.37
CA GLY A 14 -0.03 13.75 30.86
C GLY A 14 -0.78 14.70 31.79
N VAL A 15 -1.90 15.26 31.34
CA VAL A 15 -2.83 15.96 32.23
C VAL A 15 -3.59 14.91 33.05
N TYR A 16 -3.15 14.77 34.29
CA TYR A 16 -3.78 14.00 35.35
C TYR A 16 -5.02 14.76 35.86
N LEU A 17 -6.24 14.26 35.65
CA LEU A 17 -7.42 14.70 36.40
C LEU A 17 -7.69 13.70 37.51
N GLY A 18 -7.28 14.09 38.72
CA GLY A 18 -7.39 13.29 39.93
C GLY A 18 -8.83 13.18 40.43
N ASP A 19 -9.10 11.99 40.95
CA ASP A 19 -10.26 11.60 41.72
C ASP A 19 -10.38 12.46 43.00
N GLY A 20 -11.60 12.91 43.29
CA GLY A 20 -11.90 13.92 44.30
C GLY A 20 -13.15 13.59 45.09
N THR A 21 -13.19 12.41 45.73
CA THR A 21 -14.17 12.11 46.77
C THR A 21 -13.80 12.82 48.07
N GLY A 22 -14.54 13.87 48.42
CA GLY A 22 -14.45 14.51 49.73
C GLY A 22 -15.45 15.64 49.92
N ASP A 23 -16.66 15.30 50.39
CA ASP A 23 -17.58 16.24 51.04
C ASP A 23 -17.70 15.82 52.52
N PRO A 24 -17.80 16.75 53.50
CA PRO A 24 -19.12 17.30 53.81
C PRO A 24 -19.15 18.78 54.26
N ALA A 25 -20.14 19.52 53.72
CA ALA A 25 -21.20 20.27 54.43
C ALA A 25 -21.26 21.82 54.36
N ARG A 26 -22.49 22.27 53.98
CA ARG A 26 -23.22 23.54 54.27
C ARG A 26 -22.70 24.82 53.56
N GLU A 27 -23.51 25.72 52.99
CA GLU A 27 -24.94 26.04 53.11
C GLU A 27 -25.39 26.95 51.93
N THR A 28 -26.68 26.83 51.57
CA THR A 28 -27.57 27.88 51.01
C THR A 28 -27.39 28.42 49.58
N GLY A 29 -28.35 28.04 48.71
CA GLY A 29 -29.21 28.99 48.03
C GLY A 29 -28.85 29.35 46.58
N ALA A 30 -29.47 28.68 45.62
CA ALA A 30 -30.30 29.32 44.59
C ALA A 30 -30.77 28.29 43.56
N ASP A 31 -32.04 28.44 43.24
CA ASP A 31 -32.86 27.77 42.24
C ASP A 31 -32.23 27.81 40.84
N ALA A 32 -31.83 26.64 40.33
CA ALA A 32 -31.61 26.40 38.91
C ALA A 32 -32.01 24.95 38.62
N THR A 33 -33.19 24.78 38.05
CA THR A 33 -33.63 23.58 37.35
C THR A 33 -32.70 23.35 36.16
N VAL A 34 -31.54 22.73 36.42
CA VAL A 34 -30.68 22.16 35.39
C VAL A 34 -31.34 20.87 34.95
N VAL A 35 -31.87 20.89 33.73
CA VAL A 35 -32.26 19.69 32.98
C VAL A 35 -31.04 18.77 32.98
N GLY A 36 -31.15 17.63 33.67
CA GLY A 36 -30.15 16.59 33.66
C GLY A 36 -29.92 16.12 32.23
N HIS A 37 -28.83 16.61 31.62
CA HIS A 37 -28.14 15.85 30.58
C HIS A 37 -27.31 14.81 31.32
N SER A 38 -27.99 13.75 31.74
CA SER A 38 -27.40 12.43 31.79
C SER A 38 -27.10 12.00 30.34
N GLY A 39 -26.05 12.58 29.75
CA GLY A 39 -25.25 11.93 28.71
C GLY A 39 -24.07 11.34 29.45
N GLU A 40 -24.23 10.12 29.92
CA GLU A 40 -23.61 8.94 29.31
C GLU A 40 -22.11 8.91 29.56
N HIS A 41 -21.72 7.90 30.33
CA HIS A 41 -20.34 7.54 30.61
C HIS A 41 -19.65 7.16 29.29
N ASP A 42 -18.98 8.08 28.61
CA ASP A 42 -18.23 7.71 27.42
C ASP A 42 -16.85 7.17 27.84
N GLY A 43 -16.79 5.84 27.95
CA GLY A 43 -15.55 5.09 27.81
C GLY A 43 -14.85 5.42 26.48
N LEU A 44 -13.62 4.97 26.31
CA LEU A 44 -12.76 5.26 25.16
C LEU A 44 -13.46 5.02 23.81
N SER A 45 -14.09 6.05 23.23
CA SER A 45 -14.72 5.93 21.92
C SER A 45 -13.65 5.80 20.83
N ALA A 46 -13.93 5.02 19.79
CA ALA A 46 -13.00 4.83 18.68
C ALA A 46 -12.63 6.17 18.01
N ALA A 47 -13.55 7.13 17.98
CA ALA A 47 -13.31 8.49 17.49
C ALA A 47 -12.22 9.23 18.29
N ARG A 48 -12.24 9.12 19.62
CA ARG A 48 -11.21 9.75 20.47
C ARG A 48 -9.86 9.05 20.32
N ALA A 49 -9.86 7.73 20.17
CA ALA A 49 -8.64 6.98 19.89
C ALA A 49 -8.02 7.45 18.55
N THR A 50 -8.85 7.64 17.53
CA THR A 50 -8.44 8.18 16.22
C THR A 50 -7.76 9.54 16.35
N GLU A 51 -8.36 10.48 17.08
CA GLU A 51 -7.79 11.82 17.30
C GLU A 51 -6.38 11.75 17.93
N VAL A 52 -6.22 10.95 18.99
CA VAL A 52 -4.92 10.78 19.67
C VAL A 52 -3.88 10.12 18.76
N LEU A 53 -4.28 9.10 18.02
CA LEU A 53 -3.42 8.38 17.08
C LEU A 53 -2.97 9.26 15.91
N SER A 54 -3.83 10.16 15.42
CA SER A 54 -3.50 11.06 14.31
C SER A 54 -2.60 12.22 14.72
N GLU A 55 -2.79 12.76 15.93
CA GLU A 55 -2.07 13.96 16.39
C GLU A 55 -0.74 13.68 17.09
N SER A 56 -0.49 12.44 17.50
CA SER A 56 0.76 12.05 18.14
C SER A 56 1.87 11.77 17.12
N THR A 57 3.11 11.73 17.59
CA THR A 57 4.26 11.36 16.77
C THR A 57 5.11 10.36 17.55
N ILE A 58 5.39 9.23 16.92
CA ILE A 58 6.22 8.17 17.47
C ILE A 58 7.44 7.92 16.57
N SER A 59 8.39 7.15 17.07
CA SER A 59 9.56 6.71 16.32
C SER A 59 9.61 5.19 16.36
N VAL A 60 9.74 4.56 15.20
CA VAL A 60 9.76 3.10 15.07
C VAL A 60 11.15 2.71 14.58
N THR A 61 11.75 1.72 15.24
CA THR A 61 13.04 1.16 14.83
C THR A 61 12.86 -0.31 14.54
N TYR A 62 13.21 -0.73 13.33
CA TYR A 62 13.03 -2.09 12.85
C TYR A 62 14.31 -2.60 12.18
N SER A 63 14.35 -3.90 11.96
CA SER A 63 15.41 -4.57 11.22
C SER A 63 14.90 -4.93 9.84
N VAL A 64 15.77 -4.82 8.83
CA VAL A 64 15.52 -5.37 7.48
C VAL A 64 16.46 -6.55 7.24
N GLU A 65 16.74 -7.35 8.27
CA GLU A 65 17.70 -8.46 8.17
C GLU A 65 17.08 -9.69 7.50
N ASP A 66 15.75 -9.81 7.47
CA ASP A 66 15.02 -10.95 6.92
C ASP A 66 15.11 -11.06 5.39
N VAL A 67 15.51 -9.98 4.70
CA VAL A 67 15.94 -10.02 3.29
C VAL A 67 17.14 -10.93 3.06
N ARG A 68 17.85 -11.36 4.12
CA ARG A 68 19.02 -12.24 4.05
C ARG A 68 18.70 -13.70 4.28
N THR A 69 17.43 -14.10 4.27
CA THR A 69 17.06 -15.50 4.46
C THR A 69 17.85 -16.38 3.49
N GLU A 70 18.39 -17.51 3.97
CA GLU A 70 19.41 -18.31 3.26
C GLU A 70 18.96 -18.83 1.88
N ASP A 71 17.66 -18.77 1.61
CA ASP A 71 17.01 -19.20 0.36
C ASP A 71 16.68 -18.04 -0.60
N ASP A 72 16.90 -16.77 -0.21
CA ASP A 72 16.54 -15.60 -1.01
C ASP A 72 17.69 -15.17 -1.94
N GLU A 73 17.64 -15.64 -3.19
CA GLU A 73 18.61 -15.29 -4.24
C GLU A 73 18.43 -13.85 -4.77
N LEU A 74 17.46 -13.08 -4.23
CA LEU A 74 17.16 -11.72 -4.66
C LEU A 74 18.04 -10.66 -4.03
N PHE A 75 18.54 -10.92 -2.82
CA PHE A 75 19.27 -9.94 -2.04
C PHE A 75 20.79 -10.13 -2.11
N ASP A 76 21.49 -9.10 -2.59
CA ASP A 76 22.94 -9.07 -2.59
C ASP A 76 23.48 -8.36 -1.32
N GLU A 77 24.34 -9.03 -0.56
CA GLU A 77 24.88 -8.46 0.68
C GLU A 77 25.80 -7.25 0.39
N PRO A 78 25.60 -6.09 1.04
CA PRO A 78 26.43 -4.92 0.79
C PRO A 78 27.88 -5.17 1.23
N VAL A 79 28.83 -4.61 0.47
CA VAL A 79 30.28 -4.82 0.67
C VAL A 79 30.78 -4.39 2.06
N ILE A 80 30.08 -3.46 2.71
CA ILE A 80 30.40 -2.95 4.05
C ILE A 80 29.17 -3.14 4.93
N THR A 81 29.26 -4.05 5.90
CA THR A 81 28.23 -4.31 6.90
C THR A 81 28.77 -4.07 8.32
N ASP A 82 27.90 -3.54 9.17
CA ASP A 82 28.04 -3.44 10.62
C ASP A 82 26.70 -3.78 11.29
N ALA A 83 26.69 -3.84 12.62
CA ALA A 83 25.49 -4.19 13.41
C ALA A 83 24.34 -3.16 13.31
N SER A 84 24.51 -2.05 12.59
CA SER A 84 23.48 -1.05 12.30
C SER A 84 23.08 -1.01 10.83
N THR A 85 23.74 -1.76 9.95
CA THR A 85 23.50 -1.70 8.50
C THR A 85 22.05 -2.02 8.14
N TYR A 86 21.46 -3.00 8.82
CA TYR A 86 20.08 -3.43 8.61
C TYR A 86 19.07 -2.72 9.52
N ARG A 87 19.51 -1.80 10.39
CA ARG A 87 18.60 -1.09 11.28
C ARG A 87 18.05 0.15 10.59
N ARG A 88 16.73 0.32 10.66
CA ARG A 88 16.00 1.46 10.11
C ARG A 88 15.26 2.20 11.21
N THR A 89 14.98 3.47 10.98
CA THR A 89 14.18 4.28 11.89
C THR A 89 13.29 5.21 11.08
N ASP A 90 11.98 5.10 11.32
CA ASP A 90 10.96 5.95 10.73
C ASP A 90 10.20 6.72 11.82
N HIS A 91 9.58 7.83 11.41
CA HIS A 91 8.92 8.76 12.31
C HIS A 91 7.62 9.24 11.67
N GLY A 92 6.55 9.30 12.44
CA GLY A 92 5.25 9.71 11.92
C GLY A 92 4.17 9.61 12.98
N SER A 93 2.93 9.88 12.57
CA SER A 93 1.78 9.54 13.40
C SER A 93 1.62 8.02 13.46
N PRO A 94 1.14 7.45 14.58
CA PRO A 94 0.75 6.06 14.68
C PRO A 94 -0.07 5.52 13.50
N ILE A 95 -1.12 6.25 13.07
CA ILE A 95 -1.94 5.82 11.93
C ILE A 95 -1.16 5.90 10.62
N GLY A 96 -0.34 6.95 10.43
CA GLY A 96 0.48 7.08 9.22
C GLY A 96 1.52 5.97 9.11
N LEU A 97 2.20 5.63 10.22
CA LEU A 97 3.16 4.52 10.25
C LEU A 97 2.50 3.16 10.06
N LEU A 98 1.25 2.99 10.52
CA LEU A 98 0.50 1.77 10.26
C LEU A 98 0.07 1.67 8.78
N ALA A 99 -0.25 2.80 8.15
CA ALA A 99 -0.48 2.87 6.71
C ALA A 99 0.79 2.57 5.91
N ASP A 100 1.94 3.13 6.30
CA ASP A 100 3.24 2.80 5.72
C ASP A 100 3.55 1.29 5.88
N ALA A 101 3.18 0.70 7.03
CA ALA A 101 3.32 -0.74 7.26
C ALA A 101 2.41 -1.56 6.35
N ALA A 102 1.16 -1.13 6.10
CA ALA A 102 0.28 -1.80 5.15
C ALA A 102 0.88 -1.79 3.74
N LEU A 103 1.44 -0.65 3.30
CA LEU A 103 2.13 -0.54 2.01
C LEU A 103 3.41 -1.40 1.95
N ALA A 104 4.18 -1.48 3.05
CA ALA A 104 5.34 -2.36 3.12
C ALA A 104 4.94 -3.85 3.09
N ASN A 105 3.79 -4.19 3.65
CA ASN A 105 3.16 -5.52 3.67
C ASN A 105 2.35 -5.84 2.42
N HIS A 106 2.56 -5.12 1.32
CA HIS A 106 1.82 -5.42 0.10
C HIS A 106 2.15 -6.84 -0.39
N ARG A 107 1.08 -7.50 -0.81
CA ARG A 107 1.03 -8.85 -1.31
C ARG A 107 0.41 -8.83 -2.69
N ILE A 108 0.80 -9.78 -3.52
CA ILE A 108 0.22 -10.02 -4.83
C ILE A 108 -0.18 -11.49 -4.85
N ASP A 109 -1.48 -11.76 -5.06
CA ASP A 109 -2.04 -13.12 -4.92
C ASP A 109 -1.77 -13.76 -3.55
N GLY A 110 -1.65 -12.94 -2.50
CA GLY A 110 -1.37 -13.36 -1.12
C GLY A 110 0.11 -13.58 -0.81
N GLU A 111 0.98 -13.60 -1.84
CA GLU A 111 2.42 -13.73 -1.68
C GLU A 111 3.04 -12.37 -1.31
N PRO A 112 3.83 -12.29 -0.22
CA PRO A 112 4.46 -11.05 0.20
C PRO A 112 5.57 -10.64 -0.76
N VAL A 113 5.59 -9.37 -1.16
CA VAL A 113 6.64 -8.85 -2.04
C VAL A 113 7.91 -8.48 -1.25
N LEU A 114 7.76 -8.00 -0.01
CA LEU A 114 8.89 -7.60 0.83
C LEU A 114 9.01 -8.53 2.04
N ALA A 115 10.15 -9.22 2.15
CA ALA A 115 10.41 -10.14 3.26
C ALA A 115 10.47 -9.46 4.64
N TYR A 116 10.73 -8.15 4.70
CA TYR A 116 10.86 -7.39 5.96
C TYR A 116 9.58 -6.65 6.37
N GLY A 117 8.47 -6.84 5.63
CA GLY A 117 7.23 -6.14 5.91
C GLY A 117 6.68 -6.47 7.31
N ASP A 118 6.65 -7.77 7.64
CA ASP A 118 6.11 -8.27 8.91
C ASP A 118 6.91 -7.70 10.10
N GLU A 119 8.24 -7.57 10.00
CA GLU A 119 9.08 -6.96 11.03
C GLU A 119 8.83 -5.45 11.18
N TYR A 120 8.47 -4.77 10.10
CA TYR A 120 8.09 -3.36 10.17
C TYR A 120 6.72 -3.21 10.85
N GLU A 121 5.73 -4.04 10.50
CA GLU A 121 4.42 -4.07 11.19
C GLU A 121 4.60 -4.36 12.69
N GLU A 122 5.38 -5.38 13.07
CA GLU A 122 5.59 -5.72 14.48
C GLU A 122 6.22 -4.55 15.26
N ALA A 123 7.18 -3.85 14.64
CA ALA A 123 7.80 -2.69 15.24
C ALA A 123 6.82 -1.51 15.40
N VAL A 124 5.91 -1.32 14.43
CA VAL A 124 4.83 -0.33 14.50
C VAL A 124 3.82 -0.71 15.59
N ASP A 125 3.30 -1.94 15.62
CA ASP A 125 2.38 -2.43 16.65
C ASP A 125 2.95 -2.20 18.05
N TRP A 126 4.20 -2.65 18.25
CA TRP A 126 4.87 -2.49 19.54
C TRP A 126 4.96 -1.01 19.95
N ALA A 127 5.34 -0.13 19.02
CA ALA A 127 5.48 1.29 19.31
C ALA A 127 4.12 1.95 19.60
N ILE A 128 3.05 1.56 18.89
CA ILE A 128 1.68 2.01 19.12
C ILE A 128 1.23 1.57 20.51
N ARG A 129 1.40 0.28 20.86
CA ARG A 129 1.03 -0.26 22.17
C ARG A 129 1.78 0.39 23.33
N GLU A 130 3.08 0.65 23.16
CA GLU A 130 3.89 1.28 24.20
C GLU A 130 3.54 2.76 24.39
N ASN A 131 3.36 3.51 23.30
CA ASN A 131 3.18 4.95 23.36
C ASN A 131 1.74 5.37 23.66
N LEU A 132 0.75 4.67 23.11
CA LEU A 132 -0.61 5.15 23.24
C LEU A 132 -1.21 4.87 24.61
N LEU A 133 -0.99 3.70 25.23
CA LEU A 133 -1.90 3.31 26.30
C LEU A 133 -1.22 2.53 27.42
N GLY A 134 -0.91 3.21 28.53
CA GLY A 134 -0.55 2.55 29.78
C GLY A 134 -1.50 1.38 30.11
N ALA A 135 -0.92 0.18 30.15
CA ALA A 135 -1.32 -1.13 30.69
C ALA A 135 -2.76 -1.69 30.56
N GLU A 136 -3.81 -0.94 30.24
CA GLU A 136 -5.20 -1.42 30.38
C GLU A 136 -6.15 -0.90 29.29
N ARG A 137 -5.78 -0.97 28.01
CA ARG A 137 -6.69 -0.51 26.95
C ARG A 137 -6.82 -1.51 25.81
N ASN A 138 -8.07 -1.85 25.58
CA ASN A 138 -8.63 -2.77 24.61
C ASN A 138 -8.85 -2.03 23.29
N PHE A 139 -7.92 -2.18 22.35
CA PHE A 139 -8.03 -1.59 21.02
C PHE A 139 -7.49 -2.52 19.95
N TYR A 140 -8.00 -2.35 18.74
CA TYR A 140 -7.53 -2.99 17.52
C TYR A 140 -7.59 -1.98 16.39
N VAL A 141 -6.49 -1.81 15.67
CA VAL A 141 -6.42 -0.96 14.47
C VAL A 141 -6.04 -1.85 13.30
N ILE A 142 -6.71 -1.64 12.17
CA ILE A 142 -6.42 -2.30 10.90
C ILE A 142 -6.18 -1.19 9.89
N ALA A 143 -5.08 -1.27 9.16
CA ALA A 143 -4.80 -0.47 7.97
C ALA A 143 -4.85 -1.39 6.75
N GLU A 144 -5.64 -1.00 5.74
CA GLU A 144 -5.87 -1.76 4.52
C GLU A 144 -5.64 -0.84 3.32
N TRP A 145 -4.79 -1.28 2.39
CA TRP A 145 -4.53 -0.60 1.14
C TRP A 145 -4.81 -1.54 -0.02
N GLU A 146 -5.60 -1.09 -0.98
CA GLU A 146 -5.81 -1.73 -2.27
C GLU A 146 -6.01 -0.64 -3.33
N PRO A 147 -5.53 -0.84 -4.57
CA PRO A 147 -5.67 0.17 -5.61
C PRO A 147 -7.12 0.35 -6.08
N TYR A 148 -7.92 -0.69 -5.95
CA TYR A 148 -9.36 -0.70 -6.15
C TYR A 148 -9.99 -1.82 -5.32
N ASP A 149 -11.28 -1.68 -5.03
CA ASP A 149 -12.01 -2.66 -4.21
C ASP A 149 -11.84 -4.09 -4.74
N GLY A 150 -11.35 -4.99 -3.88
CA GLY A 150 -11.21 -6.40 -4.20
C GLY A 150 -9.97 -6.76 -5.03
N ALA A 151 -9.01 -5.84 -5.17
CA ALA A 151 -7.74 -6.09 -5.86
C ALA A 151 -6.93 -7.20 -5.17
N ARG A 152 -6.30 -8.07 -5.95
CA ARG A 152 -5.37 -9.11 -5.43
C ARG A 152 -3.98 -8.57 -5.08
N ILE A 153 -3.69 -7.33 -5.47
CA ILE A 153 -2.57 -6.56 -4.96
C ILE A 153 -3.10 -5.69 -3.82
N ASN A 154 -2.71 -6.00 -2.60
CA ASN A 154 -3.22 -5.33 -1.42
C ASN A 154 -2.21 -5.40 -0.28
N GLY A 155 -2.35 -4.51 0.69
CA GLY A 155 -1.53 -4.44 1.88
C GLY A 155 -2.39 -4.39 3.13
N THR A 156 -1.92 -5.04 4.20
CA THR A 156 -2.60 -4.98 5.50
C THR A 156 -1.57 -4.86 6.60
N ALA A 157 -1.87 -4.03 7.60
CA ALA A 157 -1.13 -3.98 8.85
C ALA A 157 -2.08 -3.78 10.02
N THR A 158 -1.74 -4.34 11.17
CA THR A 158 -2.58 -4.34 12.35
C THR A 158 -1.81 -3.89 13.59
N ALA A 159 -2.53 -3.32 14.54
CA ALA A 159 -1.98 -3.00 15.85
C ALA A 159 -3.00 -3.24 16.97
N GLY A 160 -2.52 -3.69 18.13
CA GLY A 160 -3.35 -4.04 19.28
C GLY A 160 -3.87 -5.48 19.22
N GLU A 161 -4.88 -5.76 20.04
CA GLU A 161 -5.44 -7.11 20.20
C GLU A 161 -6.82 -7.17 19.53
N ARG A 162 -7.16 -8.28 18.87
CA ARG A 162 -8.49 -8.40 18.25
C ARG A 162 -9.58 -8.47 19.35
N PRO A 163 -10.71 -7.74 19.23
CA PRO A 163 -11.78 -7.80 20.21
C PRO A 163 -12.30 -9.24 20.41
N PRO A 164 -12.62 -9.64 21.65
CA PRO A 164 -13.33 -10.89 21.91
C PRO A 164 -14.66 -10.97 21.13
N PRO A 165 -15.11 -12.16 20.69
CA PRO A 165 -16.30 -12.30 19.85
C PRO A 165 -17.63 -11.78 20.46
N ASN A 166 -17.66 -11.56 21.77
CA ASN A 166 -18.82 -11.10 22.53
C ASN A 166 -18.60 -9.74 23.22
N ALA A 167 -17.51 -9.04 22.90
CA ALA A 167 -17.27 -7.70 23.39
C ALA A 167 -18.21 -6.71 22.70
N ASP A 168 -18.61 -5.67 23.44
CA ASP A 168 -19.31 -4.52 22.88
C ASP A 168 -18.28 -3.57 22.26
N VAL A 169 -18.25 -3.49 20.93
CA VAL A 169 -17.19 -2.82 20.16
C VAL A 169 -17.68 -1.49 19.62
N SER A 170 -16.96 -0.42 19.96
CA SER A 170 -17.03 0.87 19.25
C SER A 170 -16.06 0.82 18.07
N SER A 171 -16.54 1.15 16.86
CA SER A 171 -15.73 1.14 15.64
C SER A 171 -15.85 2.48 14.92
N THR A 172 -14.75 2.94 14.33
CA THR A 172 -14.74 4.07 13.40
C THR A 172 -13.76 3.80 12.27
N THR A 173 -14.03 4.36 11.10
CA THR A 173 -13.17 4.25 9.93
C THR A 173 -12.76 5.64 9.47
N THR A 174 -11.51 5.79 9.05
CA THR A 174 -10.95 7.01 8.44
C THR A 174 -10.01 6.60 7.32
N THR A 175 -9.71 7.50 6.40
CA THR A 175 -8.64 7.30 5.41
C THR A 175 -7.42 8.13 5.80
N VAL A 176 -6.25 7.68 5.35
CA VAL A 176 -5.02 8.47 5.35
C VAL A 176 -4.35 8.36 3.99
N PRO A 177 -3.63 9.39 3.52
CA PRO A 177 -2.96 9.33 2.23
C PRO A 177 -1.93 8.18 2.20
N SER A 178 -1.97 7.37 1.14
CA SER A 178 -0.96 6.34 0.85
C SER A 178 0.37 6.93 0.37
N GLY A 179 0.34 8.21 -0.05
CA GLY A 179 1.48 8.88 -0.68
C GLY A 179 1.60 8.59 -2.18
N PHE A 180 0.67 7.82 -2.75
CA PHE A 180 0.58 7.58 -4.19
C PHE A 180 -0.21 8.73 -4.83
N GLU A 181 0.00 8.94 -6.13
CA GLU A 181 -0.81 9.90 -6.89
C GLU A 181 -2.17 9.29 -7.21
N SER A 182 -3.16 10.11 -7.57
CA SER A 182 -4.42 9.63 -8.12
C SER A 182 -4.21 9.13 -9.55
N VAL A 183 -5.03 8.18 -9.99
CA VAL A 183 -5.10 7.84 -11.42
C VAL A 183 -5.66 9.04 -12.19
N ASP A 184 -5.10 9.34 -13.36
CA ASP A 184 -5.70 10.32 -14.27
C ASP A 184 -6.96 9.67 -14.91
N GLU A 185 -8.13 10.00 -14.38
CA GLU A 185 -9.42 9.44 -14.82
C GLU A 185 -9.72 9.77 -16.28
N ASP A 186 -9.34 10.95 -16.76
CA ASP A 186 -9.55 11.36 -18.16
C ASP A 186 -8.66 10.53 -19.10
N GLU A 187 -7.42 10.25 -18.70
CA GLU A 187 -6.52 9.36 -19.43
C GLU A 187 -7.01 7.90 -19.39
N LEU A 188 -7.48 7.43 -18.23
CA LEU A 188 -8.05 6.10 -18.09
C LEU A 188 -9.27 5.93 -18.99
N GLU A 189 -10.21 6.88 -18.96
CA GLU A 189 -11.41 6.88 -19.80
C GLU A 189 -11.05 6.88 -21.28
N SER A 190 -10.15 7.78 -21.69
CA SER A 190 -9.67 7.86 -23.07
C SER A 190 -9.04 6.54 -23.52
N ASN A 191 -8.17 5.95 -22.70
CA ASN A 191 -7.47 4.72 -23.03
C ASN A 191 -8.42 3.50 -23.03
N TRP A 192 -9.41 3.46 -22.14
CA TRP A 192 -10.41 2.39 -22.06
C TRP A 192 -11.30 2.36 -23.30
N ILE A 193 -11.84 3.53 -23.70
CA ILE A 193 -12.74 3.66 -24.84
C ILE A 193 -11.98 3.49 -26.16
N ALA A 194 -10.80 4.09 -26.26
CA ALA A 194 -9.96 3.98 -27.45
C ALA A 194 -9.18 2.66 -27.51
N ALA A 195 -9.33 1.76 -26.54
CA ALA A 195 -8.50 0.57 -26.43
C ALA A 195 -8.55 -0.29 -27.71
N GLU A 196 -9.70 -0.40 -28.37
CA GLU A 196 -9.80 -1.11 -29.65
C GLU A 196 -8.95 -0.45 -30.75
N ASP A 197 -9.08 0.86 -30.94
CA ASP A 197 -8.40 1.63 -32.00
C ASP A 197 -6.91 1.91 -31.72
N TRP A 198 -6.54 2.14 -30.46
CA TRP A 198 -5.18 2.49 -30.02
C TRP A 198 -4.28 1.26 -29.96
N TRP A 199 -4.78 0.13 -29.45
CA TRP A 199 -4.03 -1.12 -29.48
C TRP A 199 -3.79 -1.59 -30.92
N ASP A 200 -4.76 -1.44 -31.82
CA ASP A 200 -4.57 -1.80 -33.23
C ASP A 200 -3.51 -0.92 -33.89
N GLY A 201 -3.50 0.40 -33.62
CA GLY A 201 -2.47 1.30 -34.16
C GLY A 201 -1.06 1.08 -33.58
N TRP A 202 -0.94 0.69 -32.31
CA TRP A 202 0.35 0.38 -31.67
C TRP A 202 0.86 -1.02 -32.04
N ILE A 203 -0.03 -2.01 -32.11
CA ILE A 203 0.27 -3.35 -32.65
C ILE A 203 0.67 -3.22 -34.12
N ASP A 204 -0.01 -2.40 -34.94
CA ASP A 204 0.36 -2.18 -36.35
C ASP A 204 1.76 -1.57 -36.49
N ASP A 205 2.12 -0.57 -35.67
CA ASP A 205 3.47 0.04 -35.67
C ASP A 205 4.56 -0.95 -35.19
N MET A 206 4.21 -1.89 -34.29
CA MET A 206 5.07 -2.99 -33.85
C MET A 206 5.16 -4.13 -34.89
N ALA A 207 4.05 -4.53 -35.51
CA ALA A 207 3.94 -5.62 -36.47
C ALA A 207 4.64 -5.29 -37.80
N ASP A 208 4.66 -4.01 -38.19
CA ASP A 208 5.48 -3.51 -39.30
C ASP A 208 6.99 -3.70 -39.05
N HIS A 209 7.42 -3.88 -37.80
CA HIS A 209 8.81 -4.15 -37.42
C HIS A 209 9.08 -5.63 -37.05
N TRP A 210 8.07 -6.39 -36.63
CA TRP A 210 8.21 -7.77 -36.13
C TRP A 210 7.09 -8.67 -36.68
N SER A 211 7.40 -9.43 -37.75
CA SER A 211 6.42 -10.24 -38.51
C SER A 211 5.85 -11.47 -37.79
N ASP A 212 6.26 -11.71 -36.53
CA ASP A 212 5.90 -12.91 -35.76
C ASP A 212 4.91 -12.60 -34.62
N VAL A 213 4.51 -11.33 -34.43
CA VAL A 213 3.46 -10.95 -33.48
C VAL A 213 2.11 -11.41 -34.05
N ASN A 214 1.40 -12.24 -33.30
CA ASN A 214 0.09 -12.73 -33.71
C ASN A 214 -0.95 -11.63 -33.52
N ASP A 215 -1.53 -11.14 -34.62
CA ASP A 215 -2.71 -10.27 -34.71
C ASP A 215 -4.00 -10.94 -34.21
N SER A 216 -3.90 -11.89 -33.28
CA SER A 216 -5.07 -12.29 -32.52
C SER A 216 -5.36 -11.15 -31.56
N SER A 217 -6.51 -10.51 -31.76
CA SER A 217 -7.16 -9.48 -30.95
C SER A 217 -7.25 -9.73 -29.44
N ASP A 218 -6.59 -10.78 -28.93
CA ASP A 218 -6.60 -11.19 -27.54
C ASP A 218 -5.27 -10.89 -26.87
N VAL A 219 -5.31 -10.03 -25.84
CA VAL A 219 -4.18 -9.87 -24.91
C VAL A 219 -4.03 -11.20 -24.15
N PRO A 220 -2.89 -11.91 -24.22
CA PRO A 220 -2.67 -13.16 -23.51
C PRO A 220 -2.88 -13.00 -22.01
N GLY A 221 -3.44 -14.04 -21.40
CA GLY A 221 -3.90 -14.01 -20.01
C GLY A 221 -5.26 -13.33 -19.82
N LEU A 222 -5.74 -12.52 -20.77
CA LEU A 222 -7.05 -11.89 -20.73
C LEU A 222 -8.03 -12.61 -21.66
N THR A 223 -9.23 -12.88 -21.17
CA THR A 223 -10.31 -13.49 -21.94
C THR A 223 -11.51 -12.56 -22.00
N GLY A 224 -12.19 -12.52 -23.13
CA GLY A 224 -13.40 -11.70 -23.32
C GLY A 224 -13.18 -10.62 -24.37
N SER A 225 -14.28 -10.02 -24.86
CA SER A 225 -14.23 -8.96 -25.88
C SER A 225 -13.55 -7.68 -25.40
N ASP A 226 -13.46 -7.48 -24.09
CA ASP A 226 -13.07 -6.21 -23.47
C ASP A 226 -11.62 -6.26 -22.95
N ASN A 227 -10.85 -7.27 -23.33
CA ASN A 227 -9.49 -7.48 -22.85
C ASN A 227 -8.53 -6.31 -23.11
N LYS A 228 -8.67 -5.60 -24.23
CA LYS A 228 -7.89 -4.40 -24.53
C LYS A 228 -8.20 -3.25 -23.55
N SER A 229 -9.47 -3.06 -23.21
CA SER A 229 -9.90 -2.05 -22.23
C SER A 229 -9.38 -2.37 -20.83
N TYR A 230 -9.40 -3.64 -20.44
CA TYR A 230 -8.80 -4.08 -19.17
C TYR A 230 -7.28 -3.88 -19.16
N ALA A 231 -6.59 -4.16 -20.27
CA ALA A 231 -5.15 -3.91 -20.38
C ALA A 231 -4.82 -2.41 -20.31
N ALA A 232 -5.65 -1.55 -20.91
CA ALA A 232 -5.53 -0.09 -20.81
C ALA A 232 -5.69 0.38 -19.36
N ALA A 233 -6.69 -0.14 -18.63
CA ALA A 233 -6.83 0.16 -17.21
C ALA A 233 -5.68 -0.35 -16.36
N GLY A 234 -5.24 -1.58 -16.62
CA GLY A 234 -4.08 -2.16 -15.96
C GLY A 234 -2.83 -1.32 -16.14
N ALA A 235 -2.62 -0.73 -17.32
CA ALA A 235 -1.49 0.16 -17.58
C ALA A 235 -1.58 1.46 -16.77
N ALA A 236 -2.72 2.14 -16.78
CA ALA A 236 -2.90 3.41 -16.05
C ALA A 236 -2.80 3.22 -14.53
N ILE A 237 -3.51 2.24 -13.97
CA ILE A 237 -3.45 1.89 -12.54
C ILE A 237 -2.03 1.43 -12.18
N GLY A 238 -1.44 0.57 -13.01
CA GLY A 238 -0.10 0.04 -12.81
C GLY A 238 0.98 1.12 -12.82
N GLU A 239 0.86 2.15 -13.64
CA GLU A 239 1.79 3.29 -13.65
C GLU A 239 1.80 4.01 -12.30
N THR A 240 0.61 4.34 -11.79
CA THR A 240 0.45 4.96 -10.47
C THR A 240 1.02 4.09 -9.35
N VAL A 241 0.76 2.77 -9.39
CA VAL A 241 1.32 1.83 -8.41
C VAL A 241 2.84 1.74 -8.49
N VAL A 242 3.41 1.67 -9.69
CA VAL A 242 4.86 1.64 -9.90
C VAL A 242 5.52 2.93 -9.43
N ASP A 243 4.93 4.09 -9.72
CA ASP A 243 5.49 5.35 -9.28
C ASP A 243 5.34 5.58 -7.77
N GLY A 244 4.30 5.04 -7.14
CA GLY A 244 4.13 5.00 -5.68
C GLY A 244 5.22 4.18 -4.98
N PHE A 245 5.46 2.93 -5.42
CA PHE A 245 6.49 2.06 -4.82
C PHE A 245 7.92 2.40 -5.26
N PHE A 246 8.07 2.94 -6.47
CA PHE A 246 9.35 3.25 -7.08
C PHE A 246 9.45 4.71 -7.58
N PRO A 247 9.27 5.74 -6.73
CA PRO A 247 9.34 7.13 -7.17
C PRO A 247 10.62 7.41 -7.94
N PRO A 248 10.57 7.84 -9.23
CA PRO A 248 11.71 7.77 -10.13
C PRO A 248 12.98 8.44 -9.60
N ALA A 249 12.85 9.61 -8.99
CA ALA A 249 13.99 10.33 -8.42
C ALA A 249 14.60 9.59 -7.23
N THR A 250 13.78 9.20 -6.23
CA THR A 250 14.23 8.50 -5.03
C THR A 250 14.83 7.13 -5.35
N SER A 251 14.20 6.39 -6.27
CA SER A 251 14.70 5.12 -6.78
C SER A 251 16.04 5.29 -7.51
N GLN A 252 16.21 6.33 -8.35
CA GLN A 252 17.48 6.61 -9.00
C GLN A 252 18.59 6.87 -7.98
N TYR A 253 18.34 7.72 -6.98
CA TYR A 253 19.31 8.00 -5.93
C TYR A 253 19.68 6.75 -5.13
N ALA A 254 18.69 5.90 -4.80
CA ALA A 254 18.94 4.65 -4.10
C ALA A 254 19.79 3.68 -4.93
N LEU A 255 19.48 3.49 -6.22
CA LEU A 255 20.20 2.60 -7.12
C LEU A 255 21.66 3.03 -7.37
N GLU A 256 21.93 4.34 -7.41
CA GLU A 256 23.28 4.89 -7.56
C GLU A 256 24.10 4.86 -6.26
N ASN A 257 23.44 4.69 -5.11
CA ASN A 257 24.08 4.71 -3.80
C ASN A 257 25.02 3.51 -3.61
N GLN A 258 25.87 3.61 -2.59
CA GLN A 258 26.72 2.53 -2.12
C GLN A 258 26.14 2.00 -0.80
N GLY A 259 25.94 0.68 -0.73
CA GLY A 259 25.50 -0.02 0.47
C GLY A 259 24.01 -0.36 0.46
N ILE A 260 23.50 -0.65 1.66
CA ILE A 260 22.20 -1.28 1.90
C ILE A 260 20.99 -0.58 1.24
N ASN A 261 20.97 0.75 1.08
CA ASN A 261 19.85 1.42 0.40
C ASN A 261 19.74 1.02 -1.07
N ARG A 262 20.87 0.76 -1.72
CA ARG A 262 20.88 0.22 -3.08
C ARG A 262 20.35 -1.21 -3.05
N GLU A 263 20.89 -2.05 -2.19
CA GLU A 263 20.55 -3.47 -2.17
C GLU A 263 19.07 -3.71 -1.85
N LEU A 264 18.49 -2.94 -0.92
CA LEU A 264 17.05 -2.96 -0.66
C LEU A 264 16.22 -2.49 -1.86
N LYS A 265 16.67 -1.47 -2.60
CA LYS A 265 15.94 -1.00 -3.79
C LYS A 265 16.05 -2.00 -4.95
N VAL A 266 17.21 -2.62 -5.15
CA VAL A 266 17.40 -3.72 -6.12
C VAL A 266 16.52 -4.91 -5.74
N TYR A 267 16.54 -5.29 -4.47
CA TYR A 267 15.68 -6.34 -3.91
C TYR A 267 14.20 -6.06 -4.21
N HIS A 268 13.69 -4.88 -3.84
CA HIS A 268 12.29 -4.52 -4.07
C HIS A 268 11.91 -4.61 -5.57
N TYR A 269 12.75 -4.11 -6.48
CA TYR A 269 12.50 -4.28 -7.92
C TYR A 269 12.45 -5.76 -8.34
N ARG A 270 13.34 -6.60 -7.82
CA ARG A 270 13.39 -8.02 -8.17
C ARG A 270 12.21 -8.79 -7.59
N SER A 271 11.88 -8.59 -6.31
CA SER A 271 10.74 -9.26 -5.68
C SER A 271 9.43 -8.90 -6.35
N MET A 272 9.21 -7.63 -6.67
CA MET A 272 8.00 -7.20 -7.38
C MET A 272 7.85 -7.95 -8.71
N VAL A 273 8.93 -8.03 -9.48
CA VAL A 273 8.94 -8.70 -10.78
C VAL A 273 8.74 -10.21 -10.66
N GLU A 274 9.42 -10.87 -9.72
CA GLU A 274 9.26 -12.32 -9.50
C GLU A 274 7.87 -12.69 -8.95
N THR A 275 7.20 -11.77 -8.25
CA THR A 275 5.84 -12.02 -7.75
C THR A 275 4.79 -11.82 -8.84
N VAL A 276 4.99 -10.86 -9.74
CA VAL A 276 4.02 -10.50 -10.80
C VAL A 276 4.13 -11.39 -12.04
N GLY A 277 5.32 -11.84 -12.40
CA GLY A 277 5.54 -12.54 -13.68
C GLY A 277 6.77 -13.44 -13.75
N ASP A 278 6.96 -14.09 -14.89
CA ASP A 278 8.07 -15.04 -15.12
C ASP A 278 9.36 -14.37 -15.63
N PHE A 279 9.40 -13.04 -15.74
CA PHE A 279 10.64 -12.34 -16.08
C PHE A 279 11.46 -12.04 -14.82
N SER A 280 12.75 -11.81 -15.02
CA SER A 280 13.64 -11.34 -13.95
C SER A 280 14.65 -10.33 -14.49
N PHE A 281 15.08 -9.41 -13.64
CA PHE A 281 16.19 -8.54 -13.98
C PHE A 281 17.47 -9.36 -14.12
N ARG A 282 18.00 -9.46 -15.35
CA ARG A 282 19.29 -10.13 -15.61
C ARG A 282 20.38 -9.50 -14.74
N SER A 283 20.97 -10.29 -13.84
CA SER A 283 22.18 -9.99 -13.08
C SER A 283 22.32 -8.50 -12.72
N PRO A 284 21.59 -8.00 -11.70
CA PRO A 284 21.43 -6.58 -11.39
C PRO A 284 22.76 -5.84 -11.17
N ASP A 285 23.82 -6.55 -10.81
CA ASP A 285 25.16 -5.97 -10.62
C ASP A 285 25.97 -5.79 -11.89
N THR A 286 25.51 -6.35 -13.01
CA THR A 286 26.27 -6.37 -14.26
C THR A 286 25.50 -5.79 -15.43
N HIS A 287 24.16 -5.72 -15.36
CA HIS A 287 23.33 -5.22 -16.46
C HIS A 287 22.40 -4.08 -16.03
N PRO A 288 22.21 -3.07 -16.90
CA PRO A 288 21.15 -2.09 -16.73
C PRO A 288 19.76 -2.75 -16.71
N PRO A 289 18.77 -2.16 -16.01
CA PRO A 289 18.83 -0.82 -15.41
C PRO A 289 19.28 -0.76 -13.95
N LEU A 290 19.56 -1.89 -13.29
CA LEU A 290 19.83 -1.92 -11.85
C LEU A 290 21.32 -1.80 -11.49
N VAL A 291 22.21 -1.88 -12.48
CA VAL A 291 23.65 -1.73 -12.23
C VAL A 291 24.01 -0.30 -11.85
N ARG A 292 24.61 -0.12 -10.67
CA ARG A 292 24.85 1.18 -10.02
C ARG A 292 25.33 2.31 -10.95
N HIS A 293 26.37 2.06 -11.76
CA HIS A 293 27.00 3.09 -12.58
C HIS A 293 26.28 3.37 -13.91
N ARG A 294 25.22 2.61 -14.21
CA ARG A 294 24.28 2.83 -15.32
C ARG A 294 22.85 2.66 -14.83
N ALA A 295 22.61 3.03 -13.56
CA ALA A 295 21.30 2.93 -12.96
C ALA A 295 20.32 3.78 -13.78
N ASN A 296 19.13 3.25 -14.03
CA ASN A 296 18.08 3.99 -14.73
C ASN A 296 16.73 3.57 -14.16
N ALA A 297 16.29 4.28 -13.12
CA ALA A 297 15.04 3.99 -12.41
C ALA A 297 13.83 4.06 -13.35
N GLN A 298 13.76 5.01 -14.27
CA GLN A 298 12.66 5.09 -15.25
C GLN A 298 12.58 3.84 -16.14
N THR A 299 13.74 3.31 -16.57
CA THR A 299 13.78 2.06 -17.35
C THR A 299 13.45 0.84 -16.47
N ALA A 300 13.82 0.86 -15.18
CA ALA A 300 13.42 -0.17 -14.24
C ALA A 300 11.91 -0.16 -14.01
N ASN A 301 11.31 1.00 -13.70
CA ASN A 301 9.87 1.22 -13.55
C ASN A 301 9.11 0.72 -14.78
N ARG A 302 9.53 1.15 -15.98
CA ARG A 302 8.92 0.69 -17.23
C ARG A 302 8.97 -0.82 -17.39
N ARG A 303 10.05 -1.47 -16.95
CA ARG A 303 10.15 -2.94 -16.99
C ARG A 303 9.25 -3.63 -15.98
N VAL A 304 9.08 -3.09 -14.78
CA VAL A 304 8.06 -3.61 -13.83
C VAL A 304 6.66 -3.50 -14.44
N LEU A 305 6.37 -2.34 -15.04
CA LEU A 305 5.05 -2.04 -15.59
C LEU A 305 4.70 -2.88 -16.82
N HIS A 306 5.61 -2.95 -17.80
CA HIS A 306 5.36 -3.52 -19.13
C HIS A 306 6.25 -4.72 -19.51
N GLY A 307 7.12 -5.18 -18.61
CA GLY A 307 8.03 -6.29 -18.89
C GLY A 307 9.29 -5.90 -19.67
N GLN A 308 10.01 -6.89 -20.20
CA GLN A 308 11.31 -6.68 -20.85
C GLN A 308 11.21 -6.33 -22.34
N GLU A 309 11.79 -5.19 -22.76
CA GLU A 309 11.99 -4.87 -24.19
C GLU A 309 12.79 -5.99 -24.91
N GLY A 310 12.18 -6.59 -25.94
CA GLY A 310 12.83 -7.56 -26.85
C GLY A 310 12.95 -9.01 -26.34
N GLY A 311 12.30 -9.35 -25.22
CA GLY A 311 11.83 -10.74 -25.01
C GLY A 311 10.63 -10.97 -25.91
N TYR A 312 10.48 -12.17 -26.47
CA TYR A 312 9.38 -12.46 -27.38
C TYR A 312 8.05 -12.16 -26.66
N ASP A 313 7.23 -11.31 -27.28
CA ASP A 313 5.89 -10.91 -26.86
C ASP A 313 5.76 -9.91 -25.69
N PHE A 314 5.47 -8.64 -26.00
CA PHE A 314 4.91 -7.66 -25.06
C PHE A 314 3.49 -8.03 -24.59
N THR A 315 2.96 -9.11 -25.15
CA THR A 315 1.66 -9.68 -24.78
C THR A 315 1.82 -10.85 -23.78
N ASP A 316 3.04 -11.29 -23.45
CA ASP A 316 3.22 -12.23 -22.34
C ASP A 316 2.83 -11.53 -21.02
N ALA A 317 1.88 -12.14 -20.30
CA ALA A 317 1.17 -11.63 -19.13
C ALA A 317 2.05 -11.42 -17.87
N ASP A 318 3.35 -11.17 -18.05
CA ASP A 318 4.39 -11.25 -17.02
C ASP A 318 4.74 -9.88 -16.42
N ALA A 319 3.89 -8.86 -16.55
CA ALA A 319 4.16 -7.51 -16.05
C ALA A 319 2.96 -6.92 -15.31
N LEU A 320 3.21 -5.89 -14.49
CA LEU A 320 2.20 -5.40 -13.55
C LEU A 320 0.93 -4.90 -14.27
N ALA A 321 1.08 -4.23 -15.41
CA ALA A 321 -0.07 -3.76 -16.18
C ALA A 321 -0.97 -4.92 -16.65
N ALA A 322 -0.36 -5.98 -17.19
CA ALA A 322 -1.10 -7.15 -17.65
C ALA A 322 -1.74 -7.91 -16.48
N TRP A 323 -1.01 -8.03 -15.36
CA TRP A 323 -1.51 -8.68 -14.15
C TRP A 323 -2.72 -7.92 -13.57
N ILE A 324 -2.65 -6.59 -13.47
CA ILE A 324 -3.78 -5.76 -13.00
C ILE A 324 -4.94 -5.86 -13.98
N GLY A 325 -4.68 -5.79 -15.29
CA GLY A 325 -5.71 -5.97 -16.32
C GLY A 325 -6.43 -7.32 -16.22
N ALA A 326 -5.73 -8.38 -15.81
CA ALA A 326 -6.31 -9.70 -15.59
C ALA A 326 -7.13 -9.78 -14.30
N ASP A 327 -6.80 -8.95 -13.32
CA ASP A 327 -7.47 -8.92 -12.04
C ASP A 327 -8.79 -8.13 -12.07
N ILE A 328 -8.89 -7.05 -12.85
CA ILE A 328 -10.09 -6.21 -12.97
C ILE A 328 -11.38 -7.02 -13.27
N PRO A 329 -11.48 -7.82 -14.35
CA PRO A 329 -12.71 -8.56 -14.63
C PRO A 329 -13.03 -9.63 -13.58
N ARG A 330 -12.05 -10.03 -12.76
CA ARG A 330 -12.27 -10.93 -11.63
C ARG A 330 -12.82 -10.16 -10.42
N ALA A 331 -12.25 -9.00 -10.12
CA ALA A 331 -12.66 -8.15 -9.00
C ALA A 331 -14.12 -7.70 -9.16
N PHE A 332 -14.52 -7.32 -10.37
CA PHE A 332 -15.86 -6.80 -10.69
C PHE A 332 -16.75 -7.82 -11.41
N ALA A 333 -16.57 -9.12 -11.13
CA ALA A 333 -17.23 -10.18 -11.90
C ALA A 333 -18.77 -10.15 -11.77
N GLU A 334 -19.29 -9.74 -10.60
CA GLU A 334 -20.74 -9.65 -10.36
C GLU A 334 -21.33 -8.43 -11.07
N GLU A 335 -20.72 -7.26 -10.86
CA GLU A 335 -21.12 -5.98 -11.45
C GLU A 335 -21.03 -6.01 -12.97
N PHE A 336 -19.95 -6.57 -13.53
CA PHE A 336 -19.78 -6.67 -14.98
C PHE A 336 -20.80 -7.63 -15.59
N ALA A 337 -21.17 -8.71 -14.90
CA ALA A 337 -22.22 -9.61 -15.39
C ALA A 337 -23.59 -8.92 -15.41
N GLU A 338 -23.91 -8.11 -14.39
CA GLU A 338 -25.13 -7.29 -14.37
C GLU A 338 -25.14 -6.26 -15.51
N ILE A 339 -24.02 -5.60 -15.76
CA ILE A 339 -23.87 -4.64 -16.85
C ILE A 339 -24.01 -5.32 -18.22
N ASP A 340 -23.39 -6.48 -18.41
CA ASP A 340 -23.47 -7.27 -19.65
C ASP A 340 -24.89 -7.80 -19.93
N ASP A 341 -25.70 -8.02 -18.89
CA ASP A 341 -27.10 -8.43 -19.03
C ASP A 341 -28.04 -7.27 -19.42
N GLU A 342 -27.70 -6.02 -19.06
CA GLU A 342 -28.55 -4.84 -19.27
C GLU A 342 -28.12 -3.98 -20.47
N TYR A 343 -26.82 -3.91 -20.77
CA TYR A 343 -26.24 -2.97 -21.71
C TYR A 343 -25.39 -3.67 -22.79
N ASP A 344 -25.30 -3.06 -23.97
CA ASP A 344 -24.49 -3.53 -25.10
C ASP A 344 -23.61 -2.39 -25.66
N GLY A 345 -22.49 -2.75 -26.29
CA GLY A 345 -21.61 -1.81 -27.01
C GLY A 345 -21.03 -0.70 -26.14
N GLU A 346 -20.93 0.52 -26.69
CA GLU A 346 -20.30 1.67 -26.02
C GLU A 346 -20.92 2.00 -24.65
N GLU A 347 -22.23 1.79 -24.48
CA GLU A 347 -22.90 2.02 -23.21
C GLU A 347 -22.44 1.01 -22.15
N ARG A 348 -22.33 -0.27 -22.51
CA ARG A 348 -21.81 -1.32 -21.63
C ARG A 348 -20.39 -1.00 -21.20
N ASP A 349 -19.54 -0.60 -22.15
CA ASP A 349 -18.13 -0.29 -21.88
C ASP A 349 -17.98 0.93 -20.97
N ARG A 350 -18.79 1.97 -21.19
CA ARG A 350 -18.85 3.14 -20.30
C ARG A 350 -19.29 2.77 -18.89
N ARG A 351 -20.31 1.91 -18.73
CA ARG A 351 -20.76 1.47 -17.41
C ARG A 351 -19.70 0.65 -16.67
N LYS A 352 -18.99 -0.25 -17.36
CA LYS A 352 -17.87 -0.99 -16.76
C LYS A 352 -16.75 -0.06 -16.31
N LEU A 353 -16.41 0.93 -17.13
CA LEU A 353 -15.42 1.95 -16.76
C LEU A 353 -15.87 2.76 -15.53
N GLU A 354 -17.13 3.21 -15.48
CA GLU A 354 -17.69 3.91 -14.32
C GLU A 354 -17.54 3.07 -13.04
N THR A 355 -17.85 1.77 -13.10
CA THR A 355 -17.65 0.86 -11.98
C THR A 355 -16.19 0.78 -11.52
N VAL A 356 -15.24 0.71 -12.46
CA VAL A 356 -13.81 0.68 -12.12
C VAL A 356 -13.37 2.00 -11.49
N LEU A 357 -13.74 3.14 -12.08
CA LEU A 357 -13.41 4.48 -11.59
C LEU A 357 -13.95 4.74 -10.18
N GLU A 358 -15.22 4.37 -9.92
CA GLU A 358 -15.85 4.54 -8.61
C GLU A 358 -15.19 3.70 -7.51
N ALA A 359 -14.51 2.62 -7.88
CA ALA A 359 -13.83 1.71 -6.98
C ALA A 359 -12.35 2.04 -6.76
N LEU A 360 -11.77 3.04 -7.45
CA LEU A 360 -10.36 3.39 -7.30
C LEU A 360 -10.08 4.01 -5.92
N SER A 361 -9.06 3.50 -5.25
CA SER A 361 -8.67 3.92 -3.89
C SER A 361 -7.15 4.01 -3.70
N ILE A 362 -6.37 4.06 -4.79
CA ILE A 362 -4.89 4.02 -4.77
C ILE A 362 -4.27 5.05 -3.81
N GLU A 363 -4.83 6.25 -3.76
CA GLU A 363 -4.29 7.40 -3.03
C GLU A 363 -4.50 7.34 -1.51
N ASP A 364 -5.31 6.38 -1.04
CA ASP A 364 -5.73 6.29 0.36
C ASP A 364 -5.46 4.89 0.95
N VAL A 365 -5.19 4.88 2.25
CA VAL A 365 -5.21 3.68 3.09
C VAL A 365 -6.39 3.79 4.03
N THR A 366 -7.24 2.77 4.04
CA THR A 366 -8.40 2.70 4.94
C THR A 366 -7.96 2.22 6.32
N ILE A 367 -8.34 2.97 7.35
CA ILE A 367 -7.98 2.71 8.73
C ILE A 367 -9.25 2.46 9.54
N THR A 368 -9.40 1.24 10.05
CA THR A 368 -10.50 0.88 10.95
C THR A 368 -9.98 0.74 12.38
N ILE A 369 -10.55 1.52 13.30
CA ILE A 369 -10.18 1.53 14.72
C ILE A 369 -11.35 1.00 15.53
N GLN A 370 -11.06 0.00 16.35
CA GLN A 370 -12.00 -0.65 17.25
C GLN A 370 -11.54 -0.50 18.69
N THR A 371 -12.47 -0.19 19.59
CA THR A 371 -12.26 -0.17 21.04
C THR A 371 -13.38 -0.92 21.74
N TRP A 372 -13.11 -1.54 22.88
CA TRP A 372 -14.13 -2.23 23.67
C TRP A 372 -13.85 -2.12 25.18
N ASN A 373 -14.88 -2.40 25.99
CA ASN A 373 -14.74 -2.56 27.42
C ASN A 373 -14.77 -4.06 27.77
N GLU A 374 -14.08 -4.44 28.85
CA GLU A 374 -14.15 -5.81 29.42
C GLU A 374 -15.41 -6.05 30.26
#